data_AF-A0A894KMM6-F1
#
_entry.id   AF-A0A894KMM6-F1
#
_cell.length_a   1.000
_cell.length_b   1.000
_cell.length_c   1.000
_cell.angle_alpha   90.00
_cell.angle_beta   90.00
_cell.angle_gamma   90.00
#
_symmetry.space_group_name_H-M   'P 1'
#
loop_
_entity.id
_entity.type
_entity.pdbx_description
1 polymer ?
#
loop_
_entity_poly.entity_id
_entity_poly.type
_entity_poly.pdbx_seq_one_letter_code
_entity_poly.pdbx_strand_id
1 'polypeptide(L)' 'MIKQAIKDYDVNISNSFLIGDSQRDVDAAEAAGIKGYLFKGSNLLDFIKTII' A
#
# COMPACT_ATOMS: atom_id res chain seq x y z
N MET A 1 3.77 -11.08 4.76
CA MET A 1 3.46 -10.08 5.80
C MET A 1 2.13 -9.38 5.55
N ILE A 2 1.89 -8.79 4.38
CA ILE A 2 0.60 -8.11 4.07
C ILE A 2 -0.61 -9.04 4.20
N LYS A 3 -0.56 -10.25 3.60
CA LYS A 3 -1.61 -11.27 3.75
C LYS A 3 -1.87 -11.69 5.21
N GLN A 4 -0.83 -11.70 6.03
CA GLN A 4 -0.94 -12.01 7.45
C GLN A 4 -1.63 -10.87 8.20
N ALA A 5 -1.24 -9.61 7.94
CA ALA A 5 -1.89 -8.44 8.51
C ALA A 5 -3.37 -8.33 8.11
N ILE A 6 -3.71 -8.63 6.85
CA ILE A 6 -5.11 -8.71 6.41
C ILE A 6 -5.91 -9.67 7.29
N LYS A 7 -5.36 -10.87 7.55
CA LYS A 7 -6.00 -11.91 8.35
C LYS A 7 -6.10 -11.52 9.84
N ASP A 8 -5.04 -10.96 10.40
CA ASP A 8 -4.94 -10.67 11.83
C ASP A 8 -5.79 -9.48 12.26
N TYR A 9 -6.01 -8.52 11.35
CA TYR A 9 -6.72 -7.26 11.63
C TYR A 9 -8.05 -7.10 10.87
N ASP A 10 -8.50 -8.13 10.16
CA ASP A 10 -9.72 -8.10 9.32
C ASP A 10 -9.75 -6.87 8.39
N VAL A 11 -8.64 -6.63 7.69
CA VAL A 11 -8.45 -5.42 6.88
C VAL A 11 -9.42 -5.43 5.70
N ASN A 12 -10.20 -4.35 5.55
CA ASN A 12 -10.99 -4.12 4.35
C ASN A 12 -10.09 -3.75 3.17
N ILE A 13 -9.72 -4.76 2.37
CA ILE A 13 -8.85 -4.65 1.19
C ILE A 13 -9.39 -3.61 0.20
N SER A 14 -10.70 -3.58 -0.05
CA SER A 14 -11.31 -2.69 -1.05
C SER A 14 -11.18 -1.21 -0.71
N ASN A 15 -11.05 -0.88 0.58
CA ASN A 15 -10.86 0.48 1.08
C ASN A 15 -9.43 0.72 1.59
N SER A 16 -8.48 -0.11 1.18
CA SER A 16 -7.08 -0.02 1.61
C SER A 16 -6.15 0.12 0.41
N PHE A 17 -5.04 0.83 0.62
CA PHE A 17 -3.91 0.87 -0.30
C PHE A 17 -2.59 0.85 0.50
N LEU A 18 -1.51 0.43 -0.15
CA LEU A 18 -0.17 0.41 0.42
C LEU A 18 0.70 1.47 -0.27
N ILE A 19 1.46 2.22 0.53
CA ILE A 19 2.53 3.09 0.03
C ILE A 19 3.87 2.46 0.43
N GLY A 20 4.76 2.24 -0.54
CA GLY A 20 6.08 1.69 -0.31
C GLY A 20 7.15 2.43 -1.10
N ASP A 21 8.41 2.35 -0.67
CA ASP A 21 9.53 3.06 -1.29
C ASP A 21 10.21 2.24 -2.39
N SER A 22 9.88 0.96 -2.53
CA SER A 22 10.46 0.06 -3.53
C SER A 22 9.40 -0.63 -4.39
N GLN A 23 9.81 -1.08 -5.58
CA GLN A 23 8.94 -1.88 -6.46
C GLN A 23 8.44 -3.15 -5.77
N ARG A 24 9.28 -3.74 -4.90
CA ARG A 24 8.95 -4.94 -4.15
C ARG A 24 7.73 -4.76 -3.26
N ASP A 25 7.53 -3.58 -2.68
CA ASP A 25 6.38 -3.29 -1.84
C ASP A 25 5.09 -3.21 -2.65
N VAL A 26 5.17 -2.61 -3.84
CA VAL A 26 4.06 -2.53 -4.80
C VAL A 26 3.67 -3.94 -5.24
N ASP A 27 4.64 -4.75 -5.69
CA ASP A 27 4.40 -6.13 -6.13
C ASP A 27 3.80 -6.98 -5.00
N ALA A 28 4.27 -6.79 -3.76
CA ALA A 28 3.75 -7.49 -2.59
C ALA A 28 2.31 -7.06 -2.23
N ALA A 29 1.98 -5.77 -2.37
CA ALA A 29 0.62 -5.25 -2.17
C ALA A 29 -0.35 -5.83 -3.20
N GLU A 30 0.03 -5.78 -4.49
CA GLU A 30 -0.77 -6.31 -5.59
C GLU A 30 -0.99 -7.82 -5.44
N ALA A 31 0.05 -8.57 -5.08
CA ALA A 31 -0.05 -10.01 -4.79
C ALA A 31 -0.95 -10.34 -3.58
N ALA A 32 -1.21 -9.36 -2.71
CA ALA A 32 -2.14 -9.45 -1.59
C ALA A 32 -3.53 -8.88 -1.91
N GLY A 33 -3.77 -8.39 -3.13
CA GLY A 33 -5.03 -7.81 -3.58
C GLY A 33 -5.25 -6.35 -3.17
N ILE A 34 -4.21 -5.68 -2.64
CA ILE A 34 -4.25 -4.27 -2.24
C ILE A 34 -3.58 -3.43 -3.33
N LYS A 35 -4.09 -2.22 -3.58
CA LYS A 35 -3.44 -1.28 -4.49
C LYS A 35 -2.10 -0.80 -3.93
N GLY A 36 -1.01 -0.95 -4.68
CA GLY A 36 0.32 -0.46 -4.31
C GLY A 36 0.65 0.88 -4.97
N TYR A 37 1.30 1.78 -4.21
CA TYR A 37 1.79 3.07 -4.69
C TYR A 37 3.27 3.23 -4.37
N LEU A 38 4.07 3.47 -5.41
CA LEU A 38 5.51 3.69 -5.27
C LEU A 38 5.78 5.14 -4.87
N PHE A 39 6.37 5.33 -3.70
CA PHE A 39 6.77 6.62 -3.19
C PHE A 39 8.28 6.82 -3.35
N LYS A 40 8.66 7.84 -4.14
CA LYS A 40 10.07 8.25 -4.38
C LYS A 40 10.38 9.67 -3.90
N GLY A 41 9.39 10.35 -3.31
CA GLY A 41 9.53 11.72 -2.84
C GLY A 41 10.09 11.81 -1.43
N SER A 42 10.20 13.05 -0.95
CA SER A 42 10.59 13.36 0.43
C SER A 42 9.38 13.70 1.33
N ASN A 43 8.26 14.13 0.74
CA ASN A 43 7.05 14.50 1.47
C ASN A 43 5.90 13.53 1.18
N LEU A 44 5.58 12.70 2.17
CA LEU A 44 4.49 11.71 2.08
C LEU A 44 3.10 12.38 2.01
N LEU A 45 2.91 13.52 2.69
CA LEU A 45 1.62 14.21 2.68
C LEU A 45 1.28 14.75 1.29
N ASP A 46 2.25 15.36 0.60
CA ASP A 46 2.05 15.88 -0.74
C ASP A 46 1.75 14.73 -1.73
N PHE A 47 2.40 13.59 -1.56
CA PHE A 47 2.12 12.40 -2.34
C PHE A 47 0.71 11.86 -2.09
N ILE A 48 0.27 11.76 -0.83
CA ILE A 48 -1.09 11.29 -0.50
C ILE A 48 -2.16 12.17 -1.15
N LYS A 49 -1.97 13.50 -1.19
CA LYS A 49 -2.89 14.43 -1.87
C LYS A 49 -3.02 14.20 -3.39
N THR A 50 -2.12 13.42 -4.00
CA THR A 50 -2.25 13.01 -5.41
C THR A 50 -3.06 11.73 -5.58
N ILE A 51 -3.35 11.02 -4.49
CA ILE A 51 -4.06 9.74 -4.47
C ILE A 51 -5.53 9.90 -4.04
N ILE A 52 -5.80 10.76 -3.05
CA ILE A 52 -7.12 11.00 -2.45
C ILE A 52 -7.66 12.40 -2.70
#